data_AF-A0A9N7RDF7-F1
#
_entry.id   AF-A0A9N7RDF7-F1
#
_cell.length_a   1.000
_cell.length_b   1.000
_cell.length_c   1.000
_cell.angle_alpha   90.00
_cell.angle_beta   90.00
_cell.angle_gamma   90.00
#
_symmetry.space_group_name_H-M   'P 1'
#
loop_
_entity.id
_entity.type
_entity.pdbx_description
1 polymer ?
#
loop_
_entity_poly.entity_id
_entity_poly.type
_entity_poly.pdbx_seq_one_letter_code
_entity_poly.pdbx_strand_id
1 'polypeptide(L)'
;MKEKSWVCTLVTQISLCIAAYIALSIGQPQKLSNGEVSSKGRLIDVYFISVDGGFRPLEEQTLLLQQMAKGRRTYKARFVIDVSELGESSPLLQNATMFPEFPNIPWYTSGSFSGQNGTYFLKKIEIPYGTLDIIALDAVLFQDHSSVRASDQIQWLTRILKESDSEWKVVFGECNILKMENGSPFEPLWSILLQYGVDAYISTKSCADQAQGGGMWSSSVSSMDRGPYFTAVNQNFVFKEDKADGFFLHRVSSLEMDTFSVRLTGEIEHELSVNNRGRAAM
;
A
#
# COMPACT_ATOMS: atom_id res chain seq x y z
N MET A 1 52.65 41.41 -6.09
CA MET A 1 52.07 40.05 -6.08
C MET A 1 50.73 40.14 -5.37
N LYS A 2 49.63 39.69 -5.99
CA LYS A 2 48.27 39.83 -5.44
C LYS A 2 48.11 38.93 -4.21
N GLU A 3 47.81 39.53 -3.07
CA GLU A 3 47.47 38.80 -1.84
C GLU A 3 46.26 37.90 -2.13
N LYS A 4 46.45 36.59 -1.99
CA LYS A 4 45.37 35.63 -2.16
C LYS A 4 44.44 35.78 -0.96
N SER A 5 43.24 36.30 -1.21
CA SER A 5 42.20 36.51 -0.20
C SER A 5 41.71 35.17 0.35
N TRP A 6 42.35 34.73 1.43
CA TRP A 6 41.99 33.53 2.20
C TRP A 6 40.55 33.60 2.75
N VAL A 7 40.06 34.83 2.96
CA VAL A 7 38.68 35.12 3.38
C VAL A 7 37.66 34.61 2.36
N CYS A 8 37.93 34.76 1.06
CA CYS A 8 37.04 34.26 0.01
C CYS A 8 36.91 32.73 0.06
N THR A 9 38.03 32.03 0.23
CA THR A 9 38.06 30.57 0.35
C THR A 9 37.30 30.10 1.58
N LEU A 10 37.49 30.77 2.73
CA LEU A 10 36.79 30.43 3.97
C LEU A 10 35.27 30.58 3.85
N VAL A 11 34.82 31.69 3.26
CA VAL A 11 33.38 31.96 3.04
C VAL A 11 32.77 30.92 2.10
N THR A 12 33.47 30.55 1.03
CA THR A 12 32.97 29.50 0.11
C THR A 12 32.87 28.14 0.78
N GLN A 13 33.84 27.72 1.60
CA GLN A 13 33.79 26.44 2.31
C GLN A 13 32.66 26.40 3.35
N ILE A 14 32.47 27.47 4.13
CA ILE A 14 31.37 27.56 5.09
C ILE A 14 30.02 27.50 4.37
N SER A 15 29.88 28.23 3.26
CA SER A 15 28.65 28.22 2.45
C SER A 15 28.36 26.83 1.90
N LEU A 16 29.39 26.11 1.44
CA LEU A 16 29.26 24.74 0.93
C LEU A 16 28.87 23.75 2.04
N CYS A 17 29.46 23.88 3.24
CA CYS A 17 29.10 23.07 4.40
C CYS A 17 27.66 23.30 4.85
N ILE A 18 27.18 24.56 4.84
CA ILE A 18 25.80 24.89 5.17
C ILE A 18 24.85 24.32 4.10
N ALA A 19 25.17 24.48 2.82
CA ALA A 19 24.36 23.92 1.73
C ALA A 19 24.29 22.38 1.81
N ALA A 20 25.42 21.70 2.10
CA ALA A 20 25.47 20.26 2.29
C ALA A 20 24.68 19.82 3.54
N TYR A 21 24.78 20.55 4.64
CA TYR A 21 24.00 20.28 5.85
C TYR A 21 22.50 20.41 5.57
N ILE A 22 22.06 21.50 4.92
CA ILE A 22 20.66 21.69 4.54
C ILE A 22 20.19 20.57 3.60
N ALA A 23 20.98 20.21 2.59
CA ALA A 23 20.65 19.12 1.68
C ALA A 23 20.50 17.76 2.40
N LEU A 24 21.38 17.47 3.36
CA LEU A 24 21.32 16.26 4.18
C LEU A 24 20.15 16.29 5.18
N SER A 25 19.83 17.44 5.76
CA SER A 25 18.71 17.60 6.69
C SER A 25 17.35 17.57 6.00
N ILE A 26 17.24 17.99 4.74
CA ILE A 26 16.02 17.86 3.93
C ILE A 26 15.74 16.39 3.60
N GLY A 27 16.79 15.55 3.50
CA GLY A 27 16.67 14.12 3.23
C GLY A 27 16.47 13.23 4.47
N GLN A 28 16.46 13.79 5.69
CA GLN A 28 16.19 13.00 6.89
C GLN A 28 14.69 12.95 7.17
N PRO A 29 14.09 11.75 7.32
CA PRO A 29 12.69 11.62 7.72
C PRO A 29 12.54 12.29 9.09
N GLN A 30 11.61 13.25 9.18
CA GLN A 30 11.30 13.90 10.45
C GLN A 30 10.82 12.82 11.43
N LYS A 31 11.61 12.54 12.46
CA LYS A 31 11.15 11.76 13.61
C LYS A 31 9.90 12.44 14.16
N LEU A 32 8.74 11.81 13.98
CA LEU A 32 7.53 12.21 14.69
C LEU A 32 7.80 12.11 16.19
N SER A 33 7.87 13.27 16.84
CA SER A 33 7.82 13.37 18.29
C SER A 33 6.39 13.05 18.73
N ASN A 34 6.26 12.11 19.67
CA ASN A 34 5.01 11.79 20.35
C ASN A 34 4.41 13.05 20.98
N GLY A 35 3.33 13.56 20.40
CA GLY A 35 2.58 14.68 20.95
C GLY A 35 1.78 15.40 19.88
N GLU A 36 0.46 15.26 19.95
CA GLU A 36 -0.53 15.95 19.12
C GLU A 36 -0.35 15.75 17.61
N VAL A 37 -1.20 14.86 17.06
CA VAL A 37 -1.52 14.85 15.63
C VAL A 37 -2.18 16.18 15.30
N SER A 38 -1.36 17.19 15.04
CA SER A 38 -1.75 18.46 14.47
C SER A 38 -2.48 18.15 13.18
N SER A 39 -3.78 18.43 13.18
CA SER A 39 -4.70 18.34 12.04
C SER A 39 -4.32 19.25 10.86
N LYS A 40 -3.13 19.85 10.88
CA LYS A 40 -2.44 20.41 9.72
C LYS A 40 -1.59 19.35 9.04
N GLY A 41 -2.22 18.27 8.57
CA GLY A 41 -1.67 17.59 7.39
C GLY A 41 -1.42 18.66 6.32
N ARG A 42 -0.29 18.60 5.60
CA ARG A 42 -0.09 19.52 4.48
C ARG A 42 -1.35 19.40 3.61
N LEU A 43 -1.99 20.51 3.27
CA LEU A 43 -3.32 20.63 2.63
C LEU A 43 -3.48 19.88 1.28
N ILE A 44 -2.49 19.07 0.91
CA ILE A 44 -2.24 18.45 -0.38
C ILE A 44 -2.17 16.91 -0.22
N ASP A 45 -2.01 16.38 1.00
CA ASP A 45 -1.85 14.94 1.23
C ASP A 45 -3.17 14.20 0.99
N VAL A 46 -3.07 13.02 0.37
CA VAL A 46 -4.19 12.13 0.09
C VAL A 46 -4.15 10.92 1.00
N TYR A 47 -5.27 10.63 1.66
CA TYR A 47 -5.38 9.48 2.56
C TYR A 47 -6.25 8.39 1.97
N PHE A 48 -5.87 7.13 2.16
CA PHE A 48 -6.71 5.97 1.88
C PHE A 48 -6.48 4.87 2.91
N ILE A 49 -7.44 3.94 3.00
CA ILE A 49 -7.39 2.81 3.94
C ILE A 49 -7.15 1.54 3.14
N SER A 50 -6.30 0.64 3.64
CA SER A 50 -6.31 -0.76 3.21
C SER A 50 -6.66 -1.68 4.37
N VAL A 51 -7.41 -2.73 4.08
CA VAL A 51 -7.91 -3.67 5.08
C VAL A 51 -7.99 -5.07 4.48
N ASP A 52 -7.67 -6.08 5.27
CA ASP A 52 -8.08 -7.45 4.98
C ASP A 52 -9.47 -7.63 5.59
N GLY A 53 -10.52 -7.63 4.76
CA GLY A 53 -11.91 -7.77 5.20
C GLY A 53 -12.21 -9.08 5.91
N GLY A 54 -11.66 -10.18 5.36
CA GLY A 54 -11.68 -11.54 5.87
C GLY A 54 -13.01 -12.06 6.46
N PHE A 55 -12.97 -13.30 6.96
CA PHE A 55 -14.01 -13.75 7.88
C PHE A 55 -13.65 -13.33 9.31
N ARG A 56 -14.55 -12.58 9.96
CA ARG A 56 -14.41 -12.13 11.35
C ARG A 56 -15.72 -12.37 12.12
N PRO A 57 -15.65 -12.62 13.44
CA PRO A 57 -16.82 -12.50 14.31
C PRO A 57 -17.45 -11.11 14.19
N LEU A 58 -18.77 -11.03 14.30
CA LEU A 58 -19.53 -9.79 14.11
C LEU A 58 -19.05 -8.66 15.02
N GLU A 59 -18.70 -8.97 16.27
CA GLU A 59 -18.22 -8.00 17.26
C GLU A 59 -16.88 -7.37 16.84
N GLU A 60 -15.89 -8.19 16.48
CA GLU A 60 -14.60 -7.72 15.98
C GLU A 60 -14.73 -6.93 14.68
N GLN A 61 -15.59 -7.39 13.77
CA GLN A 61 -15.86 -6.68 12.52
C GLN A 61 -16.49 -5.30 12.76
N THR A 62 -17.42 -5.23 13.71
CA THR A 62 -18.04 -3.96 14.10
C THR A 62 -17.00 -3.02 14.71
N LEU A 63 -16.12 -3.53 15.57
CA LEU A 63 -15.03 -2.76 16.16
C LEU A 63 -14.06 -2.25 15.09
N LEU A 64 -13.69 -3.09 14.11
CA LEU A 64 -12.85 -2.67 12.99
C LEU A 64 -13.50 -1.53 12.20
N LEU A 65 -14.78 -1.67 11.83
CA LEU A 65 -15.51 -0.63 11.10
C LEU A 65 -15.63 0.66 11.91
N GLN A 66 -15.79 0.59 13.24
CA GLN A 66 -15.75 1.78 14.10
C GLN A 66 -14.40 2.49 14.04
N GLN A 67 -13.29 1.76 14.10
CA GLN A 67 -11.95 2.35 13.99
C GLN A 67 -11.68 2.91 12.59
N MET A 68 -12.08 2.18 11.54
CA MET A 68 -11.98 2.66 10.16
C MET A 68 -12.81 3.93 9.94
N ALA A 69 -14.02 4.00 10.51
CA ALA A 69 -14.88 5.17 10.46
C ALA A 69 -14.23 6.37 11.16
N LYS A 70 -13.64 6.16 12.35
CA LYS A 70 -12.86 7.18 13.05
C LYS A 70 -11.67 7.65 12.21
N GLY A 71 -10.91 6.73 11.62
CA GLY A 71 -9.80 7.02 10.71
C GLY A 71 -10.24 7.85 9.51
N ARG A 72 -11.28 7.41 8.80
CA ARG A 72 -11.85 8.17 7.67
C ARG A 72 -12.29 9.56 8.11
N ARG A 73 -13.03 9.68 9.20
CA ARG A 73 -13.54 10.99 9.66
C ARG A 73 -12.41 11.96 9.97
N THR A 74 -11.35 11.45 10.62
CA THR A 74 -10.20 12.25 11.05
C THR A 74 -9.33 12.69 9.88
N TYR A 75 -8.98 11.75 8.99
CA TYR A 75 -8.01 11.97 7.92
C TYR A 75 -8.65 12.23 6.55
N LYS A 76 -9.99 12.20 6.47
CA LYS A 76 -10.77 12.33 5.24
C LYS A 76 -10.32 11.34 4.16
N ALA A 77 -10.13 10.08 4.56
CA ALA A 77 -9.72 9.01 3.64
C ALA A 77 -10.68 8.94 2.43
N ARG A 78 -10.11 8.96 1.23
CA ARG A 78 -10.86 9.10 -0.03
C ARG A 78 -11.45 7.79 -0.53
N PHE A 79 -10.85 6.66 -0.18
CA PHE A 79 -11.26 5.33 -0.64
C PHE A 79 -10.73 4.25 0.29
N VAL A 80 -11.26 3.04 0.14
CA VAL A 80 -10.83 1.83 0.85
C VAL A 80 -10.38 0.78 -0.18
N ILE A 81 -9.27 0.10 0.10
CA ILE A 81 -8.85 -1.12 -0.58
C ILE A 81 -9.15 -2.28 0.38
N ASP A 82 -10.02 -3.20 -0.03
CA ASP A 82 -10.24 -4.46 0.68
C ASP A 82 -9.55 -5.57 -0.11
N VAL A 83 -8.53 -6.16 0.48
CA VAL A 83 -7.72 -7.22 -0.14
C VAL A 83 -8.30 -8.62 0.07
N SER A 84 -9.46 -8.75 0.73
CA SER A 84 -10.06 -10.05 1.00
C SER A 84 -10.50 -10.78 -0.27
N GLU A 85 -10.38 -12.11 -0.25
CA GLU A 85 -10.79 -13.01 -1.33
C GLU A 85 -12.30 -12.96 -1.66
N LEU A 86 -13.11 -12.35 -0.78
CA LEU A 86 -14.56 -12.35 -0.90
C LEU A 86 -15.09 -11.24 -1.82
N GLY A 87 -14.25 -10.27 -2.20
CA GLY A 87 -14.65 -9.19 -3.11
C GLY A 87 -15.91 -8.44 -2.65
N GLU A 88 -16.88 -8.27 -3.56
CA GLU A 88 -18.19 -7.66 -3.24
C GLU A 88 -19.02 -8.45 -2.23
N SER A 89 -18.73 -9.74 -2.06
CA SER A 89 -19.39 -10.60 -1.08
C SER A 89 -18.77 -10.48 0.31
N SER A 90 -17.77 -9.61 0.50
CA SER A 90 -17.13 -9.32 1.78
C SER A 90 -18.18 -8.88 2.81
N PRO A 91 -18.33 -9.60 3.95
CA PRO A 91 -19.20 -9.17 5.03
C PRO A 91 -18.80 -7.81 5.59
N LEU A 92 -17.51 -7.43 5.48
CA LEU A 92 -17.03 -6.13 5.91
C LEU A 92 -17.66 -5.03 5.07
N LEU A 93 -17.66 -5.18 3.74
CA LEU A 93 -18.26 -4.23 2.81
C LEU A 93 -19.77 -4.11 3.04
N GLN A 94 -20.47 -5.23 3.22
CA GLN A 94 -21.91 -5.22 3.49
C GLN A 94 -22.23 -4.48 4.80
N ASN A 95 -21.49 -4.78 5.87
CA ASN A 95 -21.70 -4.17 7.18
C ASN A 95 -21.23 -2.72 7.24
N ALA A 96 -20.30 -2.30 6.38
CA ALA A 96 -19.87 -0.91 6.28
C ALA A 96 -21.04 0.04 5.95
N THR A 97 -22.07 -0.43 5.25
CA THR A 97 -23.26 0.38 4.92
C THR A 97 -24.01 0.90 6.15
N MET A 98 -23.82 0.28 7.33
CA MET A 98 -24.42 0.73 8.59
C MET A 98 -23.73 1.95 9.20
N PHE A 99 -22.54 2.32 8.72
CA PHE A 99 -21.78 3.46 9.23
C PHE A 99 -21.96 4.66 8.29
N PRO A 100 -22.27 5.87 8.80
CA PRO A 100 -22.43 7.06 7.97
C PRO A 100 -21.14 7.44 7.22
N GLU A 101 -20.01 6.89 7.64
CA GLU A 101 -18.71 7.07 7.02
C GLU A 101 -18.52 6.33 5.68
N PHE A 102 -19.28 5.31 5.33
CA PHE A 102 -18.95 4.49 4.15
C PHE A 102 -19.84 4.63 2.90
N PRO A 103 -21.10 5.13 2.94
CA PRO A 103 -21.97 5.20 1.76
C PRO A 103 -21.42 5.99 0.56
N ASN A 104 -20.55 6.97 0.79
CA ASN A 104 -20.06 7.90 -0.25
C ASN A 104 -18.56 7.75 -0.53
N ILE A 105 -17.94 6.60 -0.19
CA ILE A 105 -16.56 6.33 -0.61
C ILE A 105 -16.50 5.10 -1.51
N PRO A 106 -15.64 5.12 -2.53
CA PRO A 106 -15.38 3.95 -3.32
C PRO A 106 -14.59 2.93 -2.50
N TRP A 107 -14.99 1.67 -2.65
CA TRP A 107 -14.26 0.50 -2.19
C TRP A 107 -13.70 -0.22 -3.41
N TYR A 108 -12.43 -0.59 -3.34
CA TYR A 108 -11.74 -1.35 -4.37
C TYR A 108 -11.39 -2.72 -3.82
N THR A 109 -11.85 -3.77 -4.49
CA THR A 109 -11.67 -5.16 -4.06
C THR A 109 -11.04 -5.98 -5.16
N SER A 110 -10.13 -6.89 -4.81
CA SER A 110 -9.68 -7.98 -5.70
C SER A 110 -10.63 -9.15 -5.45
N GLY A 111 -11.27 -9.66 -6.50
CA GLY A 111 -12.36 -10.63 -6.38
C GLY A 111 -13.56 -10.25 -7.23
N SER A 112 -14.36 -11.24 -7.64
CA SER A 112 -15.38 -11.11 -8.69
C SER A 112 -16.34 -9.93 -8.46
N PHE A 113 -16.13 -8.84 -9.19
CA PHE A 113 -17.11 -7.77 -9.33
C PHE A 113 -18.29 -8.35 -10.13
N SER A 114 -19.48 -8.42 -9.52
CA SER A 114 -20.68 -8.93 -10.18
C SER A 114 -21.15 -7.95 -11.26
N GLY A 115 -20.49 -8.00 -12.42
CA GLY A 115 -20.88 -7.20 -13.58
C GLY A 115 -19.77 -6.85 -14.58
N GLN A 116 -18.49 -7.05 -14.26
CA GLN A 116 -17.39 -6.90 -15.22
C GLN A 116 -16.54 -8.16 -15.30
N ASN A 117 -16.23 -8.58 -16.52
CA ASN A 117 -15.43 -9.75 -16.88
C ASN A 117 -13.94 -9.71 -16.43
N GLY A 118 -13.56 -8.87 -15.46
CA GLY A 118 -12.18 -8.73 -15.01
C GLY A 118 -12.04 -9.01 -13.52
N THR A 119 -11.26 -10.04 -13.19
CA THR A 119 -10.79 -10.29 -11.81
C THR A 119 -9.63 -9.37 -11.41
N TYR A 120 -9.12 -8.58 -12.37
CA TYR A 120 -8.05 -7.58 -12.22
C TYR A 120 -8.40 -6.30 -12.98
N PHE A 121 -7.96 -5.13 -12.48
CA PHE A 121 -8.27 -3.82 -13.08
C PHE A 121 -7.25 -2.73 -12.72
N LEU A 122 -7.27 -1.63 -13.49
CA LEU A 122 -6.54 -0.40 -13.19
C LEU A 122 -7.52 0.73 -12.92
N LYS A 123 -7.34 1.42 -11.79
CA LYS A 123 -8.02 2.67 -11.47
C LYS A 123 -7.00 3.79 -11.30
N LYS A 124 -7.09 4.80 -12.16
CA LYS A 124 -6.36 6.05 -12.00
C LYS A 124 -7.13 7.00 -11.08
N ILE A 125 -6.47 7.51 -10.04
CA ILE A 125 -7.03 8.46 -9.08
C ILE A 125 -6.26 9.77 -9.19
N GLU A 126 -6.99 10.85 -9.49
CA GLU A 126 -6.41 12.19 -9.49
C GLU A 126 -6.08 12.63 -8.06
N ILE A 127 -4.85 13.08 -7.86
CA ILE A 127 -4.32 13.63 -6.62
C ILE A 127 -3.75 15.03 -6.92
N PRO A 128 -3.62 15.92 -5.92
CA PRO A 128 -3.29 17.33 -6.17
C PRO A 128 -1.99 17.61 -6.94
N TYR A 129 -1.09 16.63 -7.04
CA TYR A 129 0.22 16.72 -7.68
C TYR A 129 0.43 15.66 -8.78
N GLY A 130 -0.64 15.03 -9.29
CA GLY A 130 -0.54 14.06 -10.38
C GLY A 130 -1.61 12.97 -10.29
N THR A 131 -1.19 11.73 -10.50
CA THR A 131 -2.09 10.56 -10.46
C THR A 131 -1.52 9.44 -9.61
N LEU A 132 -2.43 8.71 -8.96
CA LEU A 132 -2.18 7.46 -8.25
C LEU A 132 -2.87 6.32 -9.01
N ASP A 133 -2.09 5.36 -9.46
CA ASP A 133 -2.60 4.12 -10.04
C ASP A 133 -2.85 3.12 -8.92
N ILE A 134 -4.10 2.65 -8.83
CA ILE A 134 -4.51 1.52 -8.01
C ILE A 134 -4.78 0.34 -8.95
N ILE A 135 -4.01 -0.73 -8.79
CA ILE A 135 -4.04 -1.90 -9.67
C ILE A 135 -4.45 -3.12 -8.86
N ALA A 136 -5.62 -3.67 -9.15
CA ALA A 136 -6.07 -4.92 -8.57
C ALA A 136 -5.57 -6.08 -9.42
N LEU A 137 -5.04 -7.11 -8.78
CA LEU A 137 -4.66 -8.38 -9.38
C LEU A 137 -5.48 -9.51 -8.79
N ASP A 138 -5.76 -10.50 -9.63
CA ASP A 138 -6.20 -11.82 -9.19
C ASP A 138 -4.93 -12.63 -8.96
N ALA A 139 -4.41 -12.53 -7.74
CA ALA A 139 -3.11 -13.09 -7.41
C ALA A 139 -3.18 -14.63 -7.28
N VAL A 140 -4.38 -15.18 -7.07
CA VAL A 140 -4.63 -16.62 -6.98
C VAL A 140 -4.26 -17.32 -8.27
N LEU A 141 -4.49 -16.69 -9.43
CA LEU A 141 -4.16 -17.27 -10.74
C LEU A 141 -2.68 -17.61 -10.91
N PHE A 142 -1.76 -16.91 -10.23
CA PHE A 142 -0.33 -17.13 -10.40
C PHE A 142 0.17 -18.39 -9.69
N GLN A 143 -0.61 -19.01 -8.81
CA GLN A 143 -0.22 -20.27 -8.15
C GLN A 143 -0.07 -21.44 -9.13
N ASP A 144 -0.82 -21.43 -10.22
CA ASP A 144 -0.71 -22.43 -11.29
C ASP A 144 0.19 -21.89 -12.41
N HIS A 145 1.41 -22.43 -12.49
CA HIS A 145 2.38 -22.08 -13.52
C HIS A 145 1.90 -22.35 -14.96
N SER A 146 0.87 -23.18 -15.15
CA SER A 146 0.29 -23.50 -16.46
C SER A 146 -0.92 -22.63 -16.83
N SER A 147 -1.30 -21.70 -15.95
CA SER A 147 -2.48 -20.85 -16.14
C SER A 147 -2.29 -19.87 -17.29
N VAL A 148 -3.03 -20.09 -18.37
CA VAL A 148 -3.14 -19.15 -19.51
C VAL A 148 -3.66 -17.79 -19.02
N ARG A 149 -4.61 -17.79 -18.08
CA ARG A 149 -5.16 -16.55 -17.50
C ARG A 149 -4.13 -15.77 -16.69
N ALA A 150 -3.22 -16.46 -15.99
CA ALA A 150 -2.11 -15.81 -15.32
C ALA A 150 -1.17 -15.14 -16.34
N SER A 151 -0.88 -15.82 -17.44
CA SER A 151 -0.06 -15.28 -18.53
C SER A 151 -0.70 -14.04 -19.16
N ASP A 152 -2.02 -14.07 -19.42
CA ASP A 152 -2.77 -12.93 -19.96
C ASP A 152 -2.75 -11.74 -18.99
N GLN A 153 -2.93 -12.00 -17.68
CA GLN A 153 -2.86 -10.97 -16.65
C GLN A 153 -1.46 -10.35 -16.55
N ILE A 154 -0.39 -11.15 -16.63
CA ILE A 154 1.00 -10.66 -16.68
C ILE A 154 1.22 -9.74 -17.89
N GLN A 155 0.75 -10.13 -19.08
CA GLN A 155 0.89 -9.32 -20.29
C GLN A 155 0.11 -8.00 -20.17
N TRP A 156 -1.12 -8.06 -19.66
CA TRP A 156 -1.94 -6.88 -19.38
C TRP A 156 -1.24 -5.95 -18.37
N LEU A 157 -0.76 -6.49 -17.24
CA LEU A 157 -0.06 -5.74 -16.20
C LEU A 157 1.19 -5.05 -16.75
N THR A 158 1.98 -5.79 -17.52
CA THR A 158 3.19 -5.28 -18.18
C THR A 158 2.86 -4.09 -19.08
N ARG A 159 1.80 -4.19 -19.89
CA ARG A 159 1.38 -3.11 -20.78
C ARG A 159 0.96 -1.87 -20.01
N ILE A 160 0.10 -2.01 -18.99
CA ILE A 160 -0.40 -0.85 -18.24
C ILE A 160 0.72 -0.16 -17.44
N LEU A 161 1.66 -0.93 -16.88
CA LEU A 161 2.77 -0.37 -16.12
C LEU A 161 3.78 0.33 -17.03
N LYS A 162 4.01 -0.20 -18.23
CA LYS A 162 4.86 0.43 -19.25
C LYS A 162 4.27 1.75 -19.76
N GLU A 163 2.95 1.83 -19.89
CA GLU A 163 2.24 3.03 -20.37
C GLU A 163 1.97 4.05 -19.25
N SER A 164 2.17 3.68 -17.98
CA SER A 164 1.79 4.52 -16.84
C SER A 164 2.82 5.59 -16.50
N ASP A 165 2.38 6.82 -16.64
CA ASP A 165 3.01 8.06 -16.21
C ASP A 165 2.65 8.47 -14.77
N SER A 166 1.88 7.66 -14.04
CA SER A 166 1.42 8.01 -12.69
C SER A 166 2.55 8.12 -11.69
N GLU A 167 2.45 9.14 -10.83
CA GLU A 167 3.40 9.46 -9.76
C GLU A 167 3.58 8.28 -8.81
N TRP A 168 2.43 7.72 -8.41
CA TRP A 168 2.36 6.60 -7.49
C TRP A 168 1.67 5.41 -8.15
N LYS A 169 2.21 4.21 -7.90
CA LYS A 169 1.67 2.94 -8.38
C LYS A 169 1.54 1.98 -7.20
N VAL A 170 0.30 1.69 -6.81
CA VAL A 170 -0.02 0.71 -5.76
C VAL A 170 -0.73 -0.47 -6.40
N VAL A 171 -0.15 -1.64 -6.23
CA VAL A 171 -0.72 -2.91 -6.67
C VAL A 171 -1.28 -3.63 -5.45
N PHE A 172 -2.38 -4.33 -5.61
CA PHE A 172 -2.90 -5.18 -4.54
C PHE A 172 -3.51 -6.46 -5.09
N GLY A 173 -3.51 -7.50 -4.27
CA GLY A 173 -4.09 -8.81 -4.60
C GLY A 173 -4.13 -9.70 -3.37
N GLU A 174 -4.90 -10.78 -3.45
CA GLU A 174 -5.20 -11.64 -2.31
C GLU A 174 -3.92 -12.30 -1.77
N CYS A 175 -3.05 -12.77 -2.67
CA CYS A 175 -1.87 -13.54 -2.29
C CYS A 175 -0.68 -12.67 -1.94
N ASN A 176 -0.02 -13.03 -0.84
CA ASN A 176 1.29 -12.50 -0.52
C ASN A 176 2.35 -13.02 -1.52
N ILE A 177 3.11 -12.10 -2.11
CA ILE A 177 4.14 -12.40 -3.12
C ILE A 177 5.57 -12.17 -2.59
N LEU A 178 5.71 -11.92 -1.28
CA LEU A 178 6.98 -11.59 -0.64
C LEU A 178 8.05 -12.63 -0.90
N LYS A 179 9.17 -12.15 -1.47
CA LYS A 179 10.47 -12.81 -1.75
C LYS A 179 10.50 -14.30 -1.38
N MET A 180 9.76 -15.07 -2.14
CA MET A 180 9.82 -16.52 -2.06
C MET A 180 11.11 -16.98 -2.73
N GLU A 181 11.66 -18.10 -2.26
CA GLU A 181 12.89 -18.69 -2.77
C GLU A 181 12.89 -18.83 -4.31
N ASN A 182 14.07 -18.91 -4.92
CA ASN A 182 14.22 -19.13 -6.36
C ASN A 182 13.30 -20.30 -6.80
N GLY A 183 12.46 -20.05 -7.82
CA GLY A 183 11.47 -21.02 -8.30
C GLY A 183 10.04 -20.80 -7.82
N SER A 184 9.76 -19.71 -7.10
CA SER A 184 8.39 -19.34 -6.75
C SER A 184 7.49 -19.05 -7.95
N PRO A 185 6.20 -19.46 -7.93
CA PRO A 185 5.21 -19.05 -8.93
C PRO A 185 5.05 -17.54 -9.10
N PHE A 186 5.42 -16.75 -8.09
CA PHE A 186 5.27 -15.30 -8.10
C PHE A 186 6.51 -14.54 -8.59
N GLU A 187 7.61 -15.24 -8.91
CA GLU A 187 8.84 -14.60 -9.38
C GLU A 187 8.64 -13.71 -10.64
N PRO A 188 7.87 -14.13 -11.66
CA PRO A 188 7.61 -13.28 -12.83
C PRO A 188 6.85 -12.00 -12.45
N LEU A 189 5.87 -12.12 -11.57
CA LEU A 189 5.08 -10.99 -11.08
C LEU A 189 5.98 -10.00 -10.33
N TRP A 190 6.74 -10.48 -9.34
CA TRP A 190 7.65 -9.64 -8.55
C TRP A 190 8.66 -8.90 -9.42
N SER A 191 9.20 -9.58 -10.44
CA SER A 191 10.15 -8.99 -11.39
C SER A 191 9.54 -7.83 -12.17
N ILE A 192 8.28 -7.94 -12.60
CA ILE A 192 7.56 -6.87 -13.31
C ILE A 192 7.29 -5.69 -12.38
N LEU A 193 6.87 -5.94 -11.14
CA LEU A 193 6.63 -4.87 -10.17
C LEU A 193 7.90 -4.04 -9.91
N LEU A 194 9.04 -4.71 -9.76
CA LEU A 194 10.35 -4.05 -9.63
C LEU A 194 10.75 -3.31 -10.91
N GLN A 195 10.64 -3.96 -12.07
CA GLN A 195 11.09 -3.40 -13.35
C GLN A 195 10.39 -2.09 -13.70
N TYR A 196 9.08 -2.01 -13.48
CA TYR A 196 8.27 -0.83 -13.82
C TYR A 196 8.07 0.15 -12.65
N GLY A 197 8.79 -0.07 -11.55
CA GLY A 197 8.80 0.85 -10.41
C GLY A 197 7.43 1.00 -9.76
N VAL A 198 6.80 -0.12 -9.41
CA VAL A 198 5.64 -0.14 -8.51
C VAL A 198 6.11 0.27 -7.11
N ASP A 199 5.36 1.12 -6.43
CA ASP A 199 5.78 1.71 -5.16
C ASP A 199 5.39 0.83 -3.97
N ALA A 200 4.20 0.24 -4.02
CA ALA A 200 3.74 -0.68 -2.99
C ALA A 200 2.92 -1.85 -3.54
N TYR A 201 2.99 -2.96 -2.83
CA TYR A 201 2.12 -4.12 -2.98
C TYR A 201 1.36 -4.40 -1.68
N ILE A 202 0.03 -4.52 -1.75
CA ILE A 202 -0.84 -4.78 -0.60
C ILE A 202 -1.50 -6.16 -0.77
N SER A 203 -1.49 -7.00 0.26
CA SER A 203 -2.09 -8.34 0.17
C SER A 203 -2.66 -8.88 1.46
N THR A 204 -3.28 -10.06 1.40
CA THR A 204 -3.55 -10.88 2.59
C THR A 204 -2.36 -11.79 2.91
N LYS A 205 -2.53 -12.67 3.91
CA LYS A 205 -1.43 -13.35 4.59
C LYS A 205 -0.62 -14.34 3.77
N SER A 206 -1.21 -15.14 2.90
CA SER A 206 -0.50 -16.04 1.96
C SER A 206 -1.56 -16.91 1.28
N CYS A 207 -1.34 -17.27 0.03
CA CYS A 207 -2.15 -18.28 -0.64
C CYS A 207 -1.55 -19.70 -0.52
N ALA A 208 -0.37 -19.84 0.08
CA ALA A 208 0.39 -21.10 0.11
C ALA A 208 -0.25 -22.22 0.96
N ASP A 209 -1.19 -21.89 1.87
CA ASP A 209 -1.88 -22.88 2.70
C ASP A 209 -2.90 -23.73 1.92
N GLN A 210 -3.19 -23.41 0.64
CA GLN A 210 -4.11 -24.18 -0.18
C GLN A 210 -3.51 -25.46 -0.81
N ALA A 211 -2.18 -25.61 -0.81
CA ALA A 211 -1.51 -26.72 -1.51
C ALA A 211 -1.40 -28.03 -0.69
N GLN A 212 -1.69 -28.01 0.62
CA GLN A 212 -1.66 -29.21 1.46
C GLN A 212 -3.06 -29.65 1.89
N GLY A 213 -3.69 -30.46 1.03
CA GLY A 213 -4.74 -31.38 1.44
C GLY A 213 -6.14 -30.91 1.08
N GLY A 214 -6.73 -31.57 0.08
CA GLY A 214 -8.11 -31.38 -0.30
C GLY A 214 -9.08 -31.66 0.86
N GLY A 215 -10.16 -30.89 0.87
CA GLY A 215 -11.32 -31.14 1.72
C GLY A 215 -11.53 -30.09 2.80
N MET A 216 -12.65 -29.39 2.66
CA MET A 216 -13.27 -28.53 3.65
C MET A 216 -12.55 -27.18 3.88
N TRP A 217 -13.34 -26.12 3.78
CA TRP A 217 -13.07 -24.78 4.30
C TRP A 217 -12.72 -24.91 5.79
N SER A 218 -11.48 -25.26 6.10
CA SER A 218 -11.05 -25.34 7.48
C SER A 218 -10.91 -23.91 7.97
N SER A 219 -11.98 -23.44 8.59
CA SER A 219 -12.07 -22.28 9.49
C SER A 219 -11.13 -22.40 10.71
N SER A 220 -9.94 -22.95 10.50
CA SER A 220 -8.84 -23.09 11.44
C SER A 220 -7.59 -22.39 10.88
N VAL A 221 -7.74 -21.20 10.29
CA VAL A 221 -6.62 -20.26 10.26
C VAL A 221 -6.47 -19.79 11.69
N SER A 222 -5.45 -20.33 12.36
CA SER A 222 -5.04 -19.98 13.71
C SER A 222 -5.10 -18.46 13.93
N SER A 223 -5.88 -18.09 14.93
CA SER A 223 -6.41 -16.77 15.28
C SER A 223 -5.40 -15.76 15.83
N MET A 224 -4.23 -15.56 15.21
CA MET A 224 -3.26 -14.59 15.72
C MET A 224 -2.83 -13.52 14.72
N ASP A 225 -3.16 -13.69 13.44
CA ASP A 225 -2.53 -12.94 12.36
C ASP A 225 -3.59 -12.37 11.41
N ARG A 226 -4.36 -11.39 11.87
CA ARG A 226 -5.43 -10.73 11.10
C ARG A 226 -4.95 -9.34 10.67
N GLY A 227 -5.18 -8.95 9.42
CA GLY A 227 -4.79 -7.63 8.90
C GLY A 227 -4.12 -7.69 7.53
N PRO A 228 -4.16 -6.59 6.77
CA PRO A 228 -3.49 -6.51 5.47
C PRO A 228 -1.96 -6.56 5.63
N TYR A 229 -1.27 -6.96 4.57
CA TYR A 229 0.18 -6.93 4.41
C TYR A 229 0.54 -5.79 3.47
N PHE A 230 1.57 -5.04 3.81
CA PHE A 230 2.07 -3.94 3.00
C PHE A 230 3.55 -4.16 2.68
N THR A 231 3.90 -4.12 1.39
CA THR A 231 5.25 -4.32 0.90
C THR A 231 5.71 -3.10 0.10
N ALA A 232 6.80 -2.45 0.54
CA ALA A 232 7.48 -1.44 -0.27
C ALA A 232 8.38 -2.11 -1.30
N VAL A 233 7.85 -2.31 -2.50
CA VAL A 233 8.51 -3.02 -3.62
C VAL A 233 9.88 -2.42 -3.91
N ASN A 234 9.97 -1.10 -4.00
CA ASN A 234 11.17 -0.38 -4.42
C ASN A 234 12.30 -0.26 -3.38
N GLN A 235 12.03 -0.58 -2.12
CA GLN A 235 13.06 -0.54 -1.06
C GLN A 235 13.71 -1.92 -0.85
N ASN A 236 13.28 -2.97 -1.58
CA ASN A 236 13.58 -4.37 -1.25
C ASN A 236 13.35 -4.67 0.25
N PHE A 237 12.50 -3.86 0.89
CA PHE A 237 12.23 -3.88 2.30
C PHE A 237 10.87 -4.50 2.46
N VAL A 238 10.91 -5.76 2.87
CA VAL A 238 9.74 -6.49 3.33
C VAL A 238 9.42 -5.93 4.69
N PHE A 239 8.26 -5.29 4.85
CA PHE A 239 7.82 -4.89 6.17
C PHE A 239 7.75 -6.16 7.04
N LYS A 240 8.50 -6.13 8.13
CA LYS A 240 8.64 -7.24 9.06
C LYS A 240 7.35 -7.33 9.85
N GLU A 241 6.64 -8.41 9.55
CA GLU A 241 5.60 -9.10 10.31
C GLU A 241 5.54 -8.76 11.82
N ASP A 242 4.93 -7.64 12.17
CA ASP A 242 4.24 -7.51 13.45
C ASP A 242 2.79 -7.13 13.16
N LYS A 243 1.92 -8.10 13.44
CA LYS A 243 0.54 -8.12 12.99
C LYS A 243 -0.32 -7.25 13.90
N ALA A 244 -0.83 -6.19 13.32
CA ALA A 244 -1.92 -5.43 13.92
C ALA A 244 -3.25 -5.98 13.37
N ASP A 245 -3.99 -6.71 14.20
CA ASP A 245 -5.43 -6.89 13.95
C ASP A 245 -6.06 -5.50 13.83
N GLY A 246 -6.51 -5.16 12.62
CA GLY A 246 -6.76 -3.78 12.25
C GLY A 246 -6.71 -3.52 10.75
N PHE A 247 -6.34 -2.28 10.41
CA PHE A 247 -6.22 -1.77 9.04
C PHE A 247 -5.00 -0.87 8.90
N PHE A 248 -4.57 -0.61 7.66
CA PHE A 248 -3.58 0.42 7.39
C PHE A 248 -4.23 1.72 6.93
N LEU A 249 -3.75 2.83 7.49
CA LEU A 249 -3.98 4.16 6.98
C LEU A 249 -2.76 4.59 6.18
N HIS A 250 -2.97 4.96 4.93
CA HIS A 250 -1.90 5.43 4.05
C HIS A 250 -2.04 6.93 3.84
N ARG A 251 -0.92 7.66 3.93
CA ARG A 251 -0.78 9.07 3.57
C ARG A 251 0.10 9.14 2.33
N VAL A 252 -0.44 9.63 1.23
CA VAL A 252 0.30 9.87 -0.01
C VAL A 252 0.52 11.37 -0.16
N SER A 253 1.77 11.77 -0.37
CA SER A 253 2.18 13.13 -0.70
C SER A 253 2.94 13.16 -2.03
N SER A 254 3.39 14.33 -2.47
CA SER A 254 4.21 14.45 -3.68
C SER A 254 5.59 13.80 -3.53
N LEU A 255 6.06 13.60 -2.30
CA LEU A 255 7.43 13.16 -2.01
C LEU A 255 7.51 11.81 -1.33
N GLU A 256 6.49 11.43 -0.56
CA GLU A 256 6.51 10.20 0.23
C GLU A 256 5.09 9.62 0.40
N MET A 257 5.03 8.31 0.59
CA MET A 257 3.87 7.56 1.02
C MET A 257 4.17 6.91 2.37
N ASP A 258 3.44 7.32 3.41
CA ASP A 258 3.55 6.75 4.74
C ASP A 258 2.41 5.79 4.99
N THR A 259 2.71 4.74 5.73
CA THR A 259 1.74 3.72 6.15
C THR A 259 1.76 3.63 7.66
N PHE A 260 0.58 3.75 8.25
CA PHE A 260 0.34 3.63 9.68
C PHE A 260 -0.55 2.41 9.91
N SER A 261 -0.17 1.52 10.83
CA SER A 261 -1.07 0.49 11.33
C SER A 261 -2.00 1.08 12.37
N VAL A 262 -3.26 0.69 12.28
CA VAL A 262 -4.29 1.08 13.24
C VAL A 262 -4.90 -0.20 13.79
N ARG A 263 -4.60 -0.50 15.05
CA ARG A 263 -5.10 -1.69 15.75
C ARG A 263 -6.59 -1.53 16.07
N LEU A 264 -7.28 -2.64 16.35
CA LEU A 264 -8.67 -2.62 16.86
C LEU A 264 -8.83 -1.82 18.16
N THR A 265 -7.78 -1.75 18.99
CA THR A 265 -7.71 -0.91 20.20
C THR A 265 -7.72 0.59 19.89
N GLY A 266 -7.44 0.97 18.64
CA GLY A 266 -7.29 2.35 18.18
C GLY A 266 -5.88 2.91 18.36
N GLU A 267 -4.92 2.08 18.79
CA GLU A 267 -3.49 2.41 18.80
C GLU A 267 -2.99 2.55 17.36
N ILE A 268 -2.16 3.57 17.13
CA ILE A 268 -1.60 3.91 15.82
C ILE A 268 -0.09 3.77 15.90
N GLU A 269 0.48 2.94 15.04
CA GLU A 269 1.93 2.76 14.93
C GLU A 269 2.36 3.15 13.50
N HIS A 270 3.42 3.96 13.39
CA HIS A 270 3.98 4.30 12.09
C HIS A 270 4.84 3.15 11.60
N GLU A 271 4.46 2.55 10.47
CA GLU A 271 5.11 1.34 9.97
C GLU A 271 6.20 1.64 8.97
N LEU A 272 5.93 2.48 7.97
CA LEU A 272 6.85 2.65 6.86
C LEU A 272 6.62 3.94 6.08
N SER A 273 7.72 4.53 5.60
CA SER A 273 7.73 5.63 4.63
C SER A 273 8.41 5.18 3.33
N VAL A 274 7.71 5.32 2.22
CA VAL A 274 8.22 5.08 0.86
C VAL A 274 8.43 6.43 0.17
N ASN A 275 9.65 6.72 -0.28
CA ASN A 275 9.93 7.99 -0.95
C ASN A 275 9.65 7.89 -2.46
N ASN A 276 8.99 8.90 -3.01
CA ASN A 276 8.87 9.11 -4.45
C ASN A 276 10.27 9.32 -5.03
N ARG A 277 10.59 8.60 -6.11
CA ARG A 277 11.92 8.64 -6.70
C ARG A 277 12.23 9.90 -7.50
N GLY A 278 11.29 10.83 -7.67
CA GLY A 278 11.45 11.90 -8.66
C GLY A 278 11.69 11.25 -10.02
N ARG A 279 10.62 10.70 -10.61
CA ARG A 279 10.71 10.09 -11.95
C ARG A 279 11.19 11.19 -12.90
N ALA A 280 12.45 11.10 -13.32
CA ALA A 280 13.04 12.09 -14.20
C ALA A 280 12.13 12.22 -15.43
N ALA A 281 11.70 13.45 -15.72
CA ALA A 281 11.21 13.79 -17.04
C ALA A 281 12.31 13.41 -18.04
N MET A 282 12.08 12.32 -18.78
CA MET A 282 12.79 12.04 -20.03
C MET A 282 11.88 12.43 -21.18
#